data_AF-A0A7Y1YSE9-F1
#
_entry.id   AF-A0A7Y1YSE9-F1
#
_cell.length_a   1.000
_cell.length_b   1.000
_cell.length_c   1.000
_cell.angle_alpha   90.00
_cell.angle_beta   90.00
_cell.angle_gamma   90.00
#
_symmetry.space_group_name_H-M   'P 1'
#
loop_
_entity.id
_entity.type
_entity.pdbx_description
1 polymer ?
#
loop_
_entity_poly.entity_id
_entity_poly.type
_entity_poly.pdbx_seq_one_letter_code
_entity_poly.pdbx_strand_id
1 'polypeptide(L)'
;LYATFQEEWHNPLFHHAVAIEKLQLTAAGREIQRHNLELPVRMSMDIRGEFSIEEVQALQKKLMPKMEISEVEGMIALAALEETQIKRLDEAISNTEDINIIILYDRIRVSSKKHLIAICKALAEQDIPYHPVTLTEKELEDLVDTVL
;
A
#
# COMPACT_ATOMS: atom_id res chain seq x y z
N LEU A 1 3.42 7.76 2.66
CA LEU A 1 3.94 7.71 1.28
C LEU A 1 2.99 8.44 0.33
N TYR A 2 1.75 7.98 0.15
CA TYR A 2 0.75 8.70 -0.67
C TYR A 2 0.59 10.19 -0.37
N ALA A 3 0.49 10.57 0.91
CA ALA A 3 0.39 11.99 1.27
C ALA A 3 1.62 12.79 0.83
N THR A 4 2.83 12.20 0.91
CA THR A 4 4.06 12.88 0.49
C THR A 4 4.11 13.00 -1.02
N PHE A 5 3.79 11.91 -1.73
CA PHE A 5 3.71 11.93 -3.18
C PHE A 5 2.71 12.98 -3.69
N GLN A 6 1.54 13.08 -3.05
CA GLN A 6 0.51 14.06 -3.42
C GLN A 6 0.96 15.51 -3.18
N GLU A 7 1.66 15.77 -2.07
CA GLU A 7 2.17 17.10 -1.73
C GLU A 7 3.28 17.56 -2.69
N GLU A 8 4.16 16.64 -3.11
CA GLU A 8 5.27 16.96 -4.02
C GLU A 8 4.78 17.13 -5.47
N TRP A 9 4.02 16.15 -5.98
CA TRP A 9 3.75 16.06 -7.43
C TRP A 9 2.34 16.49 -7.83
N HIS A 10 1.41 16.64 -6.88
CA HIS A 10 0.02 17.03 -7.14
C HIS A 10 -0.69 16.16 -8.20
N ASN A 11 -0.28 14.89 -8.35
CA ASN A 11 -0.81 14.00 -9.38
C ASN A 11 -2.27 13.60 -9.09
N PRO A 12 -3.21 13.84 -10.01
CA PRO A 12 -4.63 13.55 -9.80
C PRO A 12 -4.98 12.07 -9.63
N LEU A 13 -4.11 11.16 -10.10
CA LEU A 13 -4.28 9.71 -10.00
C LEU A 13 -4.51 9.24 -8.56
N PHE A 14 -3.95 9.96 -7.58
CA PHE A 14 -4.00 9.59 -6.17
C PHE A 14 -4.79 10.55 -5.27
N HIS A 15 -5.59 11.45 -5.85
CA HIS A 15 -6.42 12.40 -5.09
C HIS A 15 -7.25 11.76 -3.97
N HIS A 16 -7.73 10.53 -4.19
CA HIS A 16 -8.53 9.79 -3.21
C HIS A 16 -7.72 8.77 -2.41
N ALA A 17 -6.49 8.45 -2.79
CA ALA A 17 -5.70 7.39 -2.16
C ALA A 17 -5.48 7.67 -0.68
N VAL A 18 -5.06 8.89 -0.32
CA VAL A 18 -4.87 9.29 1.09
C VAL A 18 -6.14 9.12 1.92
N ALA A 19 -7.32 9.42 1.35
CA ALA A 19 -8.59 9.27 2.03
C ALA A 19 -8.96 7.79 2.23
N ILE A 20 -8.72 6.96 1.21
CA ILE A 20 -8.93 5.51 1.25
C ILE A 20 -8.04 4.87 2.33
N GLU A 21 -6.74 5.17 2.33
CA GLU A 21 -5.77 4.68 3.32
C GLU A 21 -6.19 5.04 4.76
N LYS A 22 -6.67 6.27 4.98
CA LYS A 22 -7.18 6.69 6.31
C LYS A 22 -8.41 5.89 6.74
N LEU A 23 -9.32 5.59 5.82
CA LEU A 23 -10.49 4.77 6.12
C LEU A 23 -10.11 3.33 6.47
N GLN A 24 -9.12 2.77 5.78
CA GLN A 24 -8.58 1.43 6.06
C GLN A 24 -7.90 1.39 7.43
N LEU A 25 -7.04 2.36 7.75
CA LEU A 25 -6.42 2.49 9.08
C LEU A 25 -7.48 2.62 10.19
N THR A 26 -8.53 3.39 9.95
CA THR A 26 -9.65 3.53 10.89
C THR A 26 -10.38 2.21 11.09
N ALA A 27 -10.59 1.44 10.01
CA ALA A 27 -11.22 0.13 10.08
C ALA A 27 -10.36 -0.88 10.85
N ALA A 28 -9.05 -0.92 10.61
CA ALA A 28 -8.12 -1.74 11.37
C ALA A 28 -8.11 -1.36 12.87
N GLY A 29 -8.13 -0.06 13.18
CA GLY A 29 -8.22 0.42 14.57
C GLY A 29 -9.47 -0.05 15.31
N ARG A 30 -10.62 -0.16 14.61
CA ARG A 30 -11.85 -0.72 15.20
C ARG A 30 -11.71 -2.20 15.53
N GLU A 31 -11.07 -2.98 14.67
CA GLU A 31 -10.84 -4.41 14.94
C GLU A 31 -9.85 -4.61 16.10
N ILE A 32 -8.78 -3.82 16.17
CA ILE A 32 -7.85 -3.81 17.30
C ILE A 32 -8.58 -3.58 18.62
N GLN A 33 -9.47 -2.57 18.67
CA GLN A 33 -10.31 -2.30 19.83
C GLN A 33 -11.27 -3.45 20.13
N ARG A 34 -11.96 -4.00 19.11
CA ARG A 34 -12.90 -5.12 19.26
C ARG A 34 -12.24 -6.36 19.86
N HIS A 35 -10.98 -6.62 19.52
CA HIS A 35 -10.21 -7.75 20.00
C HIS A 35 -9.41 -7.46 21.29
N ASN A 36 -9.51 -6.25 21.85
CA ASN A 36 -8.71 -5.79 23.00
C ASN A 36 -7.20 -6.01 22.78
N LEU A 37 -6.71 -5.80 21.55
CA LEU A 37 -5.30 -5.93 21.24
C LEU A 37 -4.56 -4.65 21.67
N GLU A 38 -3.45 -4.83 22.36
CA GLU A 38 -2.54 -3.71 22.60
C GLU A 38 -1.84 -3.35 21.29
N LEU A 39 -1.95 -2.08 20.89
CA LEU A 39 -1.09 -1.55 19.85
C LEU A 39 0.35 -1.54 20.36
N PRO A 40 1.34 -1.88 19.52
CA PRO A 40 2.74 -1.65 19.85
C PRO A 40 2.92 -0.20 20.33
N VAL A 41 3.63 -0.02 21.45
CA VAL A 41 3.76 1.23 22.24
C VAL A 41 4.18 2.48 21.42
N ARG A 42 4.67 2.30 20.19
CA ARG A 42 5.06 3.36 19.25
C ARG A 42 4.35 3.29 17.88
N MET A 43 3.12 2.82 17.85
CA MET A 43 2.19 3.14 16.76
C MET A 43 1.49 4.48 16.99
N SER A 44 2.00 5.34 17.90
CA SER A 44 1.46 6.69 18.03
C SER A 44 1.73 7.41 16.71
N MET A 45 0.64 7.75 16.02
CA MET A 45 0.62 8.38 14.70
C MET A 45 1.12 9.83 14.75
N ASP A 46 1.95 10.19 15.73
CA ASP A 46 2.26 11.57 16.06
C ASP A 46 3.35 12.15 15.16
N ILE A 47 4.22 11.30 14.61
CA ILE A 47 5.30 11.72 13.71
C ILE A 47 5.16 11.01 12.36
N ARG A 48 4.99 11.82 11.31
CA ARG A 48 4.84 11.35 9.94
C ARG A 48 6.08 10.55 9.51
N GLY A 49 5.86 9.29 9.11
CA GLY A 49 6.93 8.44 8.57
C GLY A 49 7.75 7.70 9.63
N GLU A 50 7.38 7.79 10.91
CA GLU A 50 7.95 6.98 11.97
C GLU A 50 7.04 5.79 12.32
N PHE A 51 7.64 4.60 12.40
CA PHE A 51 6.97 3.35 12.72
C PHE A 51 7.77 2.56 13.75
N SER A 52 7.07 1.92 14.69
CA SER A 52 7.67 1.06 15.72
C SER A 52 8.13 -0.30 15.19
N ILE A 53 7.44 -0.81 14.17
CA ILE A 53 7.72 -2.11 13.57
C ILE A 53 8.91 -1.93 12.64
N GLU A 54 10.04 -2.56 12.97
CA GLU A 54 11.33 -2.38 12.27
C GLU A 54 11.21 -2.61 10.77
N GLU A 55 10.50 -3.66 10.35
CA GLU A 55 10.27 -3.96 8.93
C GLU A 55 9.51 -2.84 8.21
N VAL A 56 8.47 -2.29 8.86
CA VAL A 56 7.67 -1.18 8.29
C VAL A 56 8.52 0.09 8.23
N GLN A 57 9.31 0.36 9.27
CA GLN A 57 10.21 1.49 9.30
C GLN A 57 11.31 1.38 8.23
N ALA A 58 11.84 0.19 7.99
CA ALA A 58 12.84 -0.07 6.97
C ALA A 58 12.26 0.13 5.56
N LEU A 59 11.05 -0.39 5.31
CA LEU A 59 10.35 -0.16 4.04
C LEU A 59 10.09 1.34 3.82
N GLN A 60 9.60 2.04 4.84
CA GLN A 60 9.38 3.48 4.79
C GLN A 60 10.67 4.25 4.46
N LYS A 61 11.79 3.94 5.12
CA LYS A 61 13.10 4.56 4.85
C LYS A 61 13.63 4.27 3.45
N LYS A 62 13.34 3.09 2.92
CA LYS A 62 13.72 2.69 1.56
C LYS A 62 12.92 3.46 0.51
N LEU A 63 11.62 3.66 0.74
CA LEU A 63 10.71 4.23 -0.26
C LEU A 63 10.59 5.75 -0.21
N MET A 64 10.71 6.37 0.97
CA MET A 64 10.53 7.82 1.11
C MET A 64 11.44 8.64 0.19
N PRO A 65 12.77 8.38 0.08
CA PRO A 65 13.64 9.19 -0.75
C PRO A 65 13.24 9.19 -2.23
N LYS A 66 12.61 8.12 -2.72
CA LYS A 66 12.15 8.02 -4.11
C LYS A 66 11.04 9.01 -4.44
N MET A 67 10.24 9.41 -3.44
CA MET A 67 9.17 10.39 -3.60
C MET A 67 9.71 11.78 -3.98
N GLU A 68 10.97 12.08 -3.64
CA GLU A 68 11.59 13.39 -3.87
C GLU A 68 12.48 13.42 -5.12
N ILE A 69 12.82 12.25 -5.70
CA ILE A 69 13.70 12.16 -6.87
C ILE A 69 12.95 12.59 -8.14
N SER A 70 11.80 11.98 -8.39
CA SER A 70 10.93 12.29 -9.53
C SER A 70 9.54 11.69 -9.30
N GLU A 71 8.55 12.20 -10.04
CA GLU A 71 7.21 11.64 -10.03
C GLU A 71 7.22 10.14 -10.41
N VAL A 72 8.03 9.75 -11.39
CA VAL A 72 8.20 8.36 -11.83
C VAL A 72 8.78 7.48 -10.71
N GLU A 73 9.85 7.92 -10.07
CA GLU A 73 10.45 7.17 -8.95
C GLU A 73 9.48 7.04 -7.77
N GLY A 74 8.68 8.09 -7.51
CA GLY A 74 7.62 8.05 -6.52
C GLY A 74 6.51 7.05 -6.88
N MET A 75 6.07 7.00 -8.15
CA MET A 75 5.11 6.00 -8.63
C MET A 75 5.66 4.58 -8.50
N ILE A 76 6.91 4.32 -8.89
CA ILE A 76 7.56 3.01 -8.73
C ILE A 76 7.62 2.63 -7.24
N ALA A 77 7.91 3.58 -6.35
CA ALA A 77 7.92 3.34 -4.91
C ALA A 77 6.53 3.04 -4.34
N LEU A 78 5.49 3.71 -4.83
CA LEU A 78 4.10 3.40 -4.47
C LEU A 78 3.67 2.03 -5.00
N ALA A 79 4.08 1.63 -6.20
CA ALA A 79 3.79 0.31 -6.74
C ALA A 79 4.43 -0.79 -5.86
N ALA A 80 5.71 -0.63 -5.50
CA ALA A 80 6.41 -1.55 -4.60
C ALA A 80 5.76 -1.67 -3.21
N LEU A 81 5.20 -0.57 -2.69
CA LEU A 81 4.41 -0.58 -1.47
C LEU A 81 3.15 -1.45 -1.63
N GLU A 82 2.40 -1.26 -2.71
CA GLU A 82 1.15 -2.01 -2.95
C GLU A 82 1.39 -3.49 -3.19
N GLU A 83 2.45 -3.87 -3.91
CA GLU A 83 2.86 -5.27 -4.02
C GLU A 83 3.12 -5.91 -2.65
N THR A 84 3.87 -5.19 -1.79
CA THR A 84 4.20 -5.65 -0.43
C THR A 84 2.93 -5.80 0.40
N GLN A 85 1.99 -4.86 0.30
CA GLN A 85 0.70 -4.94 0.99
C GLN A 85 -0.12 -6.14 0.53
N ILE A 86 -0.20 -6.39 -0.79
CA ILE A 86 -0.94 -7.54 -1.34
C ILE A 86 -0.40 -8.84 -0.77
N LYS A 87 0.93 -9.06 -0.81
CA LYS A 87 1.54 -10.29 -0.29
C LYS A 87 1.30 -10.48 1.20
N ARG A 88 1.48 -9.42 2.00
CA ARG A 88 1.27 -9.49 3.45
C ARG A 88 -0.19 -9.76 3.81
N LEU A 89 -1.13 -9.17 3.07
CA LEU A 89 -2.56 -9.42 3.28
C LEU A 89 -2.97 -10.81 2.83
N ASP A 90 -2.42 -11.33 1.73
CA ASP A 90 -2.63 -12.73 1.32
C ASP A 90 -2.15 -13.72 2.38
N GLU A 91 -0.95 -13.50 2.92
CA GLU A 91 -0.43 -14.29 4.03
C GLU A 91 -1.31 -14.15 5.29
N ALA A 92 -1.67 -12.93 5.67
CA ALA A 92 -2.49 -12.69 6.87
C ALA A 92 -3.89 -13.32 6.76
N ILE A 93 -4.53 -13.29 5.59
CA ILE A 93 -5.81 -13.96 5.32
C ILE A 93 -5.66 -15.48 5.46
N SER A 94 -4.57 -16.07 4.97
CA SER A 94 -4.34 -17.52 5.10
C SER A 94 -4.07 -17.99 6.54
N ASN A 95 -3.70 -17.07 7.43
CA ASN A 95 -3.28 -17.36 8.81
C ASN A 95 -4.35 -17.03 9.87
N THR A 96 -5.59 -16.77 9.46
CA THR A 96 -6.69 -16.47 10.38
C THR A 96 -7.99 -17.13 9.94
N GLU A 97 -8.86 -17.44 10.90
CA GLU A 97 -10.21 -17.95 10.67
C GLU A 97 -11.29 -16.92 11.08
N ASP A 98 -10.90 -15.76 11.63
CA ASP A 98 -11.87 -14.71 11.98
C ASP A 98 -12.40 -14.05 10.70
N ILE A 99 -13.66 -14.36 10.39
CA ILE A 99 -14.35 -13.87 9.19
C ILE A 99 -14.37 -12.35 9.07
N ASN A 100 -14.44 -11.60 10.18
CA ASN A 100 -14.43 -10.14 10.14
C ASN A 100 -13.04 -9.62 9.76
N ILE A 101 -11.99 -10.26 10.27
CA ILE A 101 -10.60 -9.93 9.91
C ILE A 101 -10.34 -10.28 8.44
N ILE A 102 -10.81 -11.44 7.97
CA ILE A 102 -10.70 -11.83 6.56
C ILE A 102 -11.39 -10.81 5.66
N ILE A 103 -12.63 -10.42 5.97
CA ILE A 103 -13.37 -9.41 5.19
C ILE A 103 -12.65 -8.06 5.19
N LEU A 104 -12.09 -7.64 6.33
CA LEU A 104 -11.31 -6.41 6.40
C LEU A 104 -10.05 -6.49 5.51
N TYR A 105 -9.25 -7.54 5.67
CA TYR A 105 -8.01 -7.71 4.92
C TYR A 105 -8.25 -7.84 3.42
N ASP A 106 -9.28 -8.57 2.99
CA ASP A 106 -9.61 -8.70 1.58
C ASP A 106 -10.04 -7.36 0.97
N ARG A 107 -10.79 -6.53 1.71
CA ARG A 107 -11.14 -5.17 1.25
C ARG A 107 -9.90 -4.28 1.05
N ILE A 108 -8.95 -4.32 2.00
CA ILE A 108 -7.69 -3.58 1.87
C ILE A 108 -6.91 -4.12 0.67
N ARG A 109 -6.80 -5.44 0.55
CA ARG A 109 -6.08 -6.11 -0.54
C ARG A 109 -6.64 -5.77 -1.91
N VAL A 110 -7.96 -5.78 -2.09
CA VAL A 110 -8.60 -5.38 -3.35
C VAL A 110 -8.33 -3.91 -3.67
N SER A 111 -8.25 -3.05 -2.67
CA SER A 111 -7.85 -1.65 -2.88
C SER A 111 -6.40 -1.55 -3.34
N SER A 112 -5.47 -2.26 -2.68
CA SER A 112 -4.06 -2.30 -3.06
C SER A 112 -3.85 -2.79 -4.49
N LYS A 113 -4.61 -3.82 -4.91
CA LYS A 113 -4.63 -4.30 -6.29
C LYS A 113 -5.04 -3.20 -7.27
N LYS A 114 -6.10 -2.45 -6.96
CA LYS A 114 -6.57 -1.34 -7.81
C LYS A 114 -5.55 -0.21 -7.89
N HIS A 115 -4.90 0.13 -6.78
CA HIS A 115 -3.83 1.12 -6.77
C HIS A 115 -2.64 0.67 -7.64
N LEU A 116 -2.18 -0.57 -7.48
CA LEU A 116 -1.09 -1.13 -8.28
C LEU A 116 -1.42 -1.11 -9.77
N ILE A 117 -2.61 -1.56 -10.18
CA ILE A 117 -3.06 -1.51 -11.57
C ILE A 117 -3.08 -0.07 -12.10
N ALA A 118 -3.60 0.88 -11.32
CA ALA A 118 -3.64 2.28 -11.72
C ALA A 118 -2.24 2.88 -11.91
N ILE A 119 -1.29 2.54 -11.03
CA ILE A 119 0.11 2.97 -11.15
C ILE A 119 0.75 2.37 -12.40
N CYS A 120 0.61 1.05 -12.62
CA CYS A 120 1.19 0.38 -13.79
C CYS A 120 0.64 0.95 -15.09
N LYS A 121 -0.67 1.24 -15.17
CA LYS A 121 -1.28 1.90 -16.34
C LYS A 121 -0.69 3.29 -16.57
N ALA A 122 -0.56 4.11 -15.52
CA ALA A 122 -0.01 5.46 -15.64
C ALA A 122 1.49 5.47 -16.04
N LEU A 123 2.26 4.47 -15.61
CA LEU A 123 3.65 4.28 -16.06
C LEU A 123 3.71 3.83 -17.52
N ALA A 124 2.86 2.88 -17.92
CA ALA A 124 2.78 2.40 -19.30
C ALA A 124 2.35 3.49 -20.29
N GLU A 125 1.44 4.40 -19.90
CA GLU A 125 1.05 5.57 -20.69
C GLU A 125 2.22 6.54 -20.97
N GLN A 126 3.30 6.45 -20.19
CA GLN A 126 4.53 7.23 -20.36
C GLN A 126 5.65 6.42 -21.02
N ASP A 127 5.34 5.23 -21.56
CA ASP A 127 6.31 4.26 -22.10
C ASP A 127 7.36 3.82 -21.08
N ILE A 128 7.01 3.84 -19.79
CA ILE A 128 7.89 3.42 -18.69
C ILE A 128 7.48 2.01 -18.25
N PRO A 129 8.30 0.98 -18.55
CA PRO A 129 8.01 -0.37 -18.06
C PRO A 129 8.19 -0.43 -16.55
N TYR A 130 7.20 -0.99 -15.86
CA TYR A 130 7.30 -1.30 -14.44
C TYR A 130 7.67 -2.78 -14.27
N HIS A 131 8.70 -3.04 -13.46
CA HIS A 131 9.10 -4.38 -13.07
C HIS A 131 8.76 -4.60 -11.60
N PRO A 132 7.98 -5.64 -11.25
CA PRO A 132 7.59 -5.92 -9.88
C PRO A 132 8.81 -6.31 -9.04
N VAL A 133 8.82 -5.88 -7.77
CA VAL A 133 9.91 -6.19 -6.83
C VAL A 133 9.51 -7.23 -5.79
N THR A 134 8.22 -7.47 -5.59
CA THR A 134 7.71 -8.43 -4.59
C THR A 134 6.81 -9.48 -5.21
N LEU A 135 5.96 -9.08 -6.17
CA LEU A 135 5.25 -10.01 -7.04
C LEU A 135 6.22 -10.59 -8.08
N THR A 136 5.89 -11.77 -8.60
CA THR A 136 6.51 -12.23 -9.85
C THR A 136 5.92 -11.46 -11.04
N GLU A 137 6.65 -11.41 -12.17
CA GLU A 137 6.14 -10.83 -13.41
C GLU A 137 4.77 -11.41 -13.79
N LYS A 138 4.62 -12.74 -13.68
CA LYS A 138 3.35 -13.42 -13.94
C LYS A 138 2.22 -12.97 -12.99
N GLU A 139 2.51 -12.83 -11.70
CA GLU A 139 1.51 -12.37 -10.73
C GLU A 139 1.05 -10.94 -11.03
N LEU A 140 1.95 -10.09 -11.53
CA LEU A 140 1.61 -8.75 -11.98
C LEU A 140 0.80 -8.78 -13.29
N GLU A 141 1.19 -9.59 -14.26
CA GLU A 141 0.46 -9.79 -15.52
C GLU A 141 -0.98 -10.25 -15.25
N ASP A 142 -1.15 -11.33 -14.48
CA ASP A 142 -2.47 -11.86 -14.11
C ASP A 142 -3.34 -10.80 -13.42
N LEU A 143 -2.73 -9.92 -12.62
CA LEU A 143 -3.41 -8.82 -11.93
C LEU A 143 -3.92 -7.75 -12.92
N VAL A 144 -3.07 -7.32 -13.84
CA VAL A 144 -3.37 -6.23 -14.79
C VAL A 144 -4.38 -6.70 -15.85
N ASP A 145 -4.28 -7.96 -16.29
CA ASP A 145 -5.17 -8.57 -17.29
C ASP A 145 -6.60 -8.79 -16.77
N THR A 146 -6.80 -8.81 -15.45
CA THR A 146 -8.15 -8.94 -14.85
C THR A 146 -9.06 -7.73 -15.15
N VAL A 147 -8.54 -6.65 -15.75
CA VAL A 147 -9.25 -5.37 -15.98
C VAL A 147 -9.21 -4.91 -17.45
N LEU A 148 -8.80 -5.79 -18.39
CA LEU A 148 -8.88 -5.57 -19.85
C LEU A 148 -9.89 -6.53 -20.49
#